data_AF-A0A7G5GQ69-F1
#
_entry.id   AF-A0A7G5GQ69-F1
#
_cell.length_a   1.000
_cell.length_b   1.000
_cell.length_c   1.000
_cell.angle_alpha   90.00
_cell.angle_beta   90.00
_cell.angle_gamma   90.00
#
_symmetry.space_group_name_H-M   'P 1'
#
loop_
_entity.id
_entity.type
_entity.pdbx_description
1 polymer ?
#
loop_
_entity_poly.entity_id
_entity_poly.type
_entity_poly.pdbx_seq_one_letter_code
_entity_poly.pdbx_strand_id
1 'polypeptide(L)' 'MRDSLILAGIILAGLAGFAGFCYALTDWALDVKTGVYERNHVEAFYETAALVVYGVLSLRFIRGKLSSDDQSHKPPFF' A
#
# COMPACT_ATOMS: atom_id res chain seq x y z
N MET A 1 -9.37 -26.19 5.22
CA MET A 1 -7.90 -26.15 5.04
C MET A 1 -7.49 -25.24 3.88
N ARG A 2 -8.05 -25.41 2.67
CA ARG A 2 -7.72 -24.58 1.50
C ARG A 2 -7.95 -23.08 1.73
N ASP A 3 -9.08 -22.70 2.35
CA ASP A 3 -9.40 -21.29 2.61
C ASP A 3 -8.48 -20.65 3.65
N SER A 4 -8.06 -21.42 4.67
CA SER A 4 -7.09 -20.99 5.68
C SER A 4 -5.71 -20.73 5.07
N LEU A 5 -5.28 -21.56 4.10
CA LEU A 5 -4.03 -21.36 3.37
C LEU A 5 -4.09 -20.14 2.45
N ILE A 6 -5.23 -19.92 1.78
CA ILE A 6 -5.45 -18.73 0.95
C ILE A 6 -5.40 -17.46 1.82
N LEU A 7 -6.08 -17.47 2.97
CA LEU A 7 -6.08 -16.34 3.90
C LEU A 7 -4.67 -16.05 4.42
N ALA A 8 -3.94 -17.08 4.84
CA ALA A 8 -2.55 -16.94 5.27
C ALA A 8 -1.66 -16.38 4.15
N GLY A 9 -1.85 -16.85 2.91
CA GLY A 9 -1.16 -16.32 1.74
C GLY A 9 -1.43 -14.84 1.50
N ILE A 10 -2.69 -14.41 1.61
CA ILE A 10 -3.08 -12.99 1.46
C ILE A 10 -2.44 -12.13 2.56
N ILE A 11 -2.44 -12.61 3.81
CA ILE A 11 -1.84 -11.89 4.93
C ILE A 11 -0.32 -11.74 4.73
N LEU A 12 0.36 -12.82 4.36
CA LEU A 12 1.81 -12.81 4.10
C LEU A 12 2.16 -11.90 2.92
N ALA A 13 1.39 -11.94 1.84
CA ALA A 13 1.58 -11.06 0.70
C ALA A 13 1.38 -9.58 1.09
N GLY A 14 0.37 -9.28 1.90
CA GLY A 14 0.14 -7.93 2.42
C GLY A 14 1.28 -7.44 3.31
N LEU A 15 1.78 -8.29 4.21
CA LEU A 15 2.92 -7.97 5.07
C LEU A 15 4.21 -7.76 4.26
N ALA A 16 4.48 -8.61 3.28
CA ALA A 16 5.63 -8.48 2.39
C ALA A 16 5.56 -7.18 1.56
N GLY A 17 4.37 -6.87 1.03
CA GLY A 17 4.13 -5.61 0.30
C GLY A 17 4.35 -4.38 1.20
N PHE A 18 3.86 -4.43 2.43
CA PHE A 18 4.06 -3.35 3.41
C PHE A 18 5.54 -3.17 3.78
N ALA A 19 6.26 -4.27 4.03
CA ALA A 19 7.69 -4.23 4.32
C ALA A 19 8.48 -3.63 3.14
N GLY A 20 8.16 -4.03 1.91
CA GLY A 20 8.74 -3.48 0.69
C GLY A 20 8.47 -1.99 0.53
N PHE A 21 7.25 -1.54 0.84
CA PHE A 21 6.91 -0.11 0.83
C PHE A 21 7.72 0.69 1.85
N CYS A 22 7.86 0.21 3.09
CA CYS A 22 8.68 0.87 4.11
C CYS A 22 10.16 0.95 3.71
N TYR A 23 10.68 -0.11 3.09
CA TYR A 23 12.03 -0.13 2.55
C TYR A 23 12.20 0.93 1.45
N ALA A 24 11.32 0.91 0.43
CA ALA A 24 11.35 1.88 -0.67
C ALA A 24 11.21 3.33 -0.19
N LEU A 25 10.40 3.57 0.85
CA LEU A 25 10.23 4.90 1.43
C LEU A 25 11.49 5.39 2.15
N THR A 26 12.22 4.47 2.80
CA THR A 26 13.49 4.78 3.46
C THR A 26 14.59 5.09 2.45
N ASP A 27 14.65 4.29 1.38
CA ASP A 27 15.60 4.45 0.27
C ASP A 27 15.36 5.77 -0.46
N TRP A 28 14.11 6.03 -0.84
CA TRP A 28 13.69 7.31 -1.42
C TRP A 28 14.06 8.50 -0.54
N ALA A 29 13.85 8.41 0.78
CA ALA A 29 14.22 9.49 1.70
C ALA A 29 15.74 9.69 1.80
N LEU A 30 16.52 8.63 1.61
CA LEU A 30 17.99 8.72 1.55
C LEU A 30 18.44 9.38 0.25
N ASP A 31 17.85 9.01 -0.89
CA ASP A 31 18.21 9.53 -2.21
C ASP A 31 17.83 11.00 -2.43
N VAL A 32 16.72 11.44 -1.82
CA VAL A 32 16.41 12.87 -1.71
C VAL A 32 17.52 13.62 -0.96
N LYS A 33 18.03 13.05 0.14
CA LYS A 33 19.04 13.71 0.99
C LYS A 33 20.43 13.72 0.38
N THR A 34 20.82 12.65 -0.31
CA THR A 34 22.14 12.52 -0.95
C THR A 34 22.22 13.30 -2.27
N GLY A 35 21.10 13.81 -2.78
CA GLY A 35 21.03 14.58 -4.02
C GLY A 35 21.09 13.71 -5.28
N VAL A 36 20.89 12.40 -5.16
CA VAL A 36 20.88 11.46 -6.31
C VAL A 36 19.84 11.89 -7.34
N TYR A 37 18.67 12.35 -6.88
CA TYR A 37 17.60 12.85 -7.73
C TYR A 37 17.88 14.16 -8.46
N GLU A 38 18.92 14.91 -8.08
CA GLU A 38 19.35 16.08 -8.86
C GLU A 38 20.04 15.66 -10.18
N ARG A 39 20.62 14.46 -10.21
CA ARG A 39 21.29 13.92 -11.40
C ARG A 39 20.39 13.02 -12.23
N ASN A 40 19.40 12.37 -11.60
CA ASN A 40 18.48 11.47 -12.28
C ASN A 40 17.02 11.75 -11.92
N HIS A 41 16.45 12.79 -12.53
CA HIS A 41 15.06 13.19 -12.31
C HIS A 41 14.03 12.13 -12.75
N VAL A 42 14.39 11.26 -13.70
CA VAL A 42 13.49 10.21 -14.22
C VAL A 42 13.31 9.12 -13.16
N GLU A 43 14.39 8.69 -12.53
CA GLU A 43 14.38 7.74 -11.41
C GLU A 43 13.56 8.30 -10.23
N ALA A 44 13.82 9.57 -9.87
CA ALA A 44 13.05 10.28 -8.85
C ALA A 44 11.54 10.25 -9.13
N PHE A 45 11.13 10.47 -10.39
CA PHE A 45 9.73 10.46 -10.78
C PHE A 45 9.11 9.07 -10.65
N TYR A 46 9.78 8.03 -11.14
CA TYR A 46 9.26 6.65 -11.08
C TYR A 46 9.11 6.16 -9.65
N GLU A 47 10.09 6.41 -8.79
CA GLU A 47 10.04 5.97 -7.39
C GLU A 47 8.99 6.74 -6.61
N THR A 48 8.89 8.06 -6.82
CA THR A 48 7.83 8.87 -6.22
C THR A 48 6.45 8.40 -6.69
N ALA A 49 6.28 8.15 -7.99
CA ALA A 49 5.03 7.65 -8.55
C ALA A 49 4.66 6.27 -7.97
N ALA A 50 5.62 5.37 -7.82
CA ALA A 50 5.40 4.06 -7.22
C ALA A 50 4.92 4.18 -5.76
N LEU A 51 5.55 5.04 -4.96
CA LEU A 51 5.14 5.32 -3.58
C LEU A 51 3.72 5.89 -3.51
N VAL A 52 3.40 6.87 -4.37
CA VAL A 52 2.06 7.48 -4.44
C VAL A 52 1.01 6.44 -4.84
N VAL A 53 1.27 5.63 -5.88
CA VAL A 53 0.35 4.59 -6.35
C VAL A 53 0.09 3.57 -5.24
N TYR A 54 1.13 3.08 -4.57
CA TYR A 54 0.96 2.15 -3.46
C TYR A 54 0.14 2.76 -2.31
N GLY A 55 0.43 4.01 -1.94
CA GLY A 55 -0.32 4.73 -0.90
C GLY A 55 -1.81 4.89 -1.25
N VAL A 56 -2.11 5.32 -2.48
CA VAL A 56 -3.49 5.50 -2.97
C VAL A 56 -4.24 4.16 -2.99
N LEU A 57 -3.62 3.09 -3.49
CA LEU A 57 -4.24 1.77 -3.51
C LEU A 57 -4.50 1.24 -2.10
N SER A 58 -3.56 1.46 -1.18
CA SER A 58 -3.71 1.09 0.23
C SER A 58 -4.87 1.84 0.90
N LEU A 59 -4.97 3.15 0.69
CA LEU A 59 -6.08 3.97 1.20
C LEU A 59 -7.42 3.54 0.59
N ARG A 60 -7.45 3.26 -0.72
CA ARG A 60 -8.65 2.77 -1.41
C ARG A 60 -9.10 1.41 -0.86
N PHE A 61 -8.16 0.51 -0.58
CA PHE A 61 -8.42 -0.79 0.03
C PHE A 61 -9.03 -0.64 1.43
N ILE A 62 -8.42 0.20 2.29
CA ILE A 62 -8.93 0.47 3.64
C ILE A 62 -10.32 1.09 3.59
N ARG A 63 -10.53 2.10 2.74
CA ARG A 63 -11.84 2.75 2.55
C ARG A 63 -12.91 1.76 2.07
N GLY A 64 -12.58 0.86 1.17
CA GLY A 64 -13.50 -0.20 0.71
C GLY A 64 -13.92 -1.13 1.83
N LYS A 65 -13.00 -1.47 2.75
CA LYS A 65 -13.30 -2.29 3.93
C LYS A 65 -14.16 -1.55 4.96
N LEU A 66 -13.81 -0.30 5.29
CA LEU A 66 -14.58 0.52 6.22
C LEU A 66 -16.02 0.77 5.72
N SER A 67 -16.19 1.04 4.42
CA SER A 67 -17.52 1.24 3.82
C SER A 67 -18.34 -0.05 3.73
N SER A 68 -17.69 -1.22 3.69
CA SER A 68 -18.39 -2.51 3.70
C SER A 68 -18.87 -2.87 5.11
N ASP A 69 -18.11 -2.47 6.14
CA ASP A 69 -18.45 -2.69 7.55
C ASP A 69 -19.65 -1.82 7.98
N ASP A 70 -19.77 -0.60 7.43
CA ASP A 70 -20.91 0.30 7.67
C ASP A 70 -22.26 -0.27 7.18
N GLN A 71 -22.26 -1.13 6.16
CA GLN A 71 -23.49 -1.80 5.68
C GLN A 71 -23.90 -3.02 6.50
N SER A 72 -23.00 -3.59 7.30
CA SER A 72 -23.29 -4.69 8.24
C SER A 72 -24.17 -4.24 9.42
N HIS A 73 -24.15 -2.94 9.74
CA HIS A 73 -24.87 -2.36 10.88
C HIS A 73 -26.22 -1.72 10.55
N LYS A 74 -26.64 -1.72 9.27
CA LYS A 74 -27.98 -1.25 8.90
C LYS A 74 -29.02 -2.33 9.23
N PRO A 75 -30.01 -2.06 10.11
CA PRO A 75 -31.10 -2.99 10.30
C PRO A 75 -31.86 -3.17 8.96
N PRO A 76 -32.33 -4.38 8.63
CA PRO A 76 -33.30 -4.53 7.56
C PRO A 76 -34.57 -3.77 7.97
N PHE A 77 -35.31 -3.26 7.00
CA PHE A 77 -36.58 -2.51 7.11
C PHE A 77 -36.47 -0.97 7.15
N PHE A 78 -36.58 -0.37 5.96
CA PHE A 78 -37.85 0.22 5.55
C PHE A 78 -38.25 -0.36 4.19
#